data_AF-A0A7X0C4B6-F1
#
_entry.id   AF-A0A7X0C4B6-F1
#
_cell.length_a   1.000
_cell.length_b   1.000
_cell.length_c   1.000
_cell.angle_alpha   90.00
_cell.angle_beta   90.00
_cell.angle_gamma   90.00
#
_symmetry.space_group_name_H-M   'P 1'
#
loop_
_entity.id
_entity.type
_entity.pdbx_description
1 polymer ?
#
loop_
_entity_poly.entity_id
_entity_poly.type
_entity_poly.pdbx_seq_one_letter_code
_entity_poly.pdbx_strand_id
1 'polypeptide(L)' 'MFFFLDASDRDVIARSRQDSHRLGVAVQIGTVRYKGLFLEDPLAVPWPVVDHLAEQSGVGDPSQVKR' A
#
# COMPACT_ATOMS: atom_id res chain seq x y z
N MET A 1 -0.07 -15.35 3.71
CA MET A 1 0.38 -14.19 2.93
C MET A 1 0.72 -13.08 3.90
N PHE A 2 1.90 -12.44 3.80
CA PHE A 2 2.47 -11.62 4.88
C PHE A 2 2.17 -10.09 4.78
N PHE A 3 1.47 -9.64 3.75
CA PHE A 3 1.04 -8.25 3.55
C PHE A 3 -0.49 -8.17 3.42
N PHE A 4 -1.18 -7.98 4.54
CA PHE A 4 -2.64 -7.96 4.60
C PHE A 4 -3.14 -6.64 5.19
N LEU A 5 -4.13 -6.03 4.54
CA LEU A 5 -4.80 -4.81 4.97
C LEU A 5 -6.11 -5.18 5.69
N ASP A 6 -6.12 -4.98 7.00
CA ASP A 6 -7.32 -5.20 7.80
C ASP A 6 -8.35 -4.07 7.59
N ALA A 7 -9.49 -4.15 8.29
CA ALA A 7 -10.55 -3.15 8.15
C ALA A 7 -10.08 -1.75 8.56
N SER A 8 -9.27 -1.64 9.62
CA SER A 8 -8.75 -0.34 10.08
C SER A 8 -7.77 0.25 9.08
N ASP A 9 -6.93 -0.59 8.47
CA ASP A 9 -5.99 -0.15 7.45
C ASP A 9 -6.76 0.41 6.23
N ARG A 10 -7.83 -0.28 5.81
CA ARG A 10 -8.72 0.15 4.71
C ARG A 10 -9.41 1.47 5.02
N ASP A 11 -9.85 1.69 6.25
CA ASP A 11 -10.46 2.95 6.67
C ASP A 11 -9.48 4.13 6.57
N VAL A 12 -8.19 3.91 6.86
CA VAL A 12 -7.15 4.92 6.69
C VAL A 12 -6.91 5.20 5.20
N ILE A 13 -6.77 4.15 4.40
CA ILE A 13 -6.55 4.26 2.94
C ILE A 13 -7.72 4.99 2.27
N ALA A 14 -8.96 4.71 2.68
CA ALA A 14 -10.17 5.31 2.12
C ALA A 14 -10.27 6.84 2.30
N ARG A 15 -9.47 7.43 3.20
CA ARG A 15 -9.39 8.89 3.38
C ARG A 15 -8.72 9.59 2.21
N SER A 16 -7.90 8.87 1.44
CA SER A 16 -7.24 9.37 0.24
C SER A 16 -8.21 9.34 -0.95
N ARG A 17 -8.32 10.47 -1.68
CA ARG A 17 -9.21 10.56 -2.86
C ARG A 17 -8.57 10.02 -4.15
N GLN A 18 -7.24 10.15 -4.28
CA GLN A 18 -6.49 9.74 -5.48
C GLN A 18 -5.90 8.33 -5.31
N ASP A 19 -5.91 7.54 -6.38
CA ASP A 19 -5.42 6.16 -6.38
C ASP A 19 -3.93 6.05 -6.06
N SER A 20 -3.11 7.00 -6.52
CA SER A 20 -1.69 7.10 -6.17
C SER A 20 -1.49 7.22 -4.66
N HIS A 21 -2.25 8.11 -4.01
CA HIS A 21 -2.20 8.29 -2.56
C HIS A 21 -2.75 7.08 -1.80
N ARG A 22 -3.85 6.46 -2.27
CA ARG A 22 -4.39 5.24 -1.65
C ARG A 22 -3.34 4.14 -1.67
N LEU A 23 -2.71 3.90 -2.82
CA LEU A 23 -1.72 2.85 -2.97
C LEU A 23 -0.43 3.14 -2.21
N GLY A 24 0.04 4.39 -2.20
CA GLY A 24 1.21 4.79 -1.41
C GLY A 24 1.00 4.55 0.08
N VAL A 25 -0.17 4.93 0.61
CA VAL A 25 -0.54 4.65 2.01
C VAL A 25 -0.63 3.14 2.27
N ALA A 26 -1.23 2.37 1.37
CA ALA A 26 -1.32 0.91 1.50
C ALA A 26 0.07 0.24 1.56
N VAL A 27 1.00 0.65 0.69
CA VAL A 27 2.39 0.18 0.68
C VAL A 27 3.08 0.50 2.01
N GLN A 28 2.93 1.72 2.51
CA GLN A 28 3.53 2.12 3.78
C GLN A 28 2.94 1.36 4.98
N ILE A 29 1.62 1.24 5.09
CA ILE A 29 0.96 0.47 6.15
C ILE A 29 1.43 -0.99 6.10
N GLY A 30 1.32 -1.64 4.93
CA GLY A 30 1.76 -3.03 4.77
C GLY A 30 3.22 -3.22 5.16
N THR A 31 4.09 -2.27 4.82
CA THR A 31 5.51 -2.30 5.18
C THR A 31 5.74 -2.17 6.69
N VAL A 32 5.05 -1.25 7.36
CA VAL A 32 5.15 -1.12 8.83
C VAL A 32 4.60 -2.36 9.52
N ARG A 33 3.49 -2.94 9.04
CA ARG A 33 2.93 -4.19 9.59
C ARG A 33 3.88 -5.37 9.43
N TYR A 34 4.59 -5.45 8.31
CA TYR A 34 5.51 -6.55 8.03
C TYR A 34 6.90 -6.37 8.65
N LYS A 35 7.51 -5.18 8.53
CA LYS A 35 8.89 -4.89 8.98
C LYS A 35 8.98 -4.15 10.32
N GLY A 36 7.89 -3.55 10.80
CA GLY A 36 7.89 -2.71 12.01
C GLY A 36 8.46 -1.31 11.82
N LEU A 37 8.74 -0.87 10.58
CA LEU A 37 9.34 0.43 10.28
C LEU A 37 8.93 0.95 8.89
N PHE A 38 9.12 2.24 8.67
CA PHE A 38 9.08 2.85 7.34
C PHE A 38 10.43 2.69 6.64
N LEU A 39 10.40 2.45 5.34
CA LEU A 39 11.61 2.44 4.51
C LEU A 39 12.02 3.87 4.15
N GLU A 40 13.32 4.07 3.94
CA GLU A 40 13.86 5.33 3.40
C GLU A 40 13.32 5.60 1.99
N ASP A 41 13.34 4.57 1.14
CA ASP A 41 12.57 4.55 -0.11
C ASP A 41 11.27 3.76 0.10
N PRO A 42 10.09 4.42 0.11
CA PRO A 42 8.79 3.76 0.28
C PRO A 42 8.50 2.68 -0.78
N LEU A 43 9.16 2.73 -1.94
CA LEU A 43 9.01 1.77 -3.03
C LEU A 43 10.09 0.69 -3.05
N ALA A 44 11.00 0.64 -2.06
CA ALA A 44 11.95 -0.45 -1.87
C ALA A 44 11.29 -1.72 -1.30
N VAL A 45 10.14 -2.08 -1.88
CA VAL A 45 9.39 -3.32 -1.65
C VAL A 45 9.33 -4.12 -2.95
N PRO A 46 9.26 -5.46 -2.90
CA PRO A 46 9.08 -6.26 -4.10
C PRO A 46 7.79 -5.86 -4.85
N TRP A 47 7.85 -5.75 -6.18
CA TRP A 47 6.70 -5.35 -6.99
C TRP A 47 5.44 -6.23 -6.82
N PRO A 48 5.54 -7.56 -6.62
CA PRO A 48 4.38 -8.38 -6.30
C PRO A 48 3.64 -7.96 -5.00
N VAL A 49 4.32 -7.30 -4.07
CA VAL A 49 3.68 -6.72 -2.87
C VAL A 49 2.84 -5.50 -3.26
N VAL A 50 3.33 -4.66 -4.17
CA VAL A 50 2.60 -3.49 -4.67
C VAL A 50 1.35 -3.94 -5.44
N ASP A 51 1.48 -4.92 -6.32
CA ASP A 51 0.34 -5.50 -7.04
C ASP A 51 -0.71 -6.03 -6.06
N HIS A 52 -0.28 -6.80 -5.06
CA HIS A 52 -1.18 -7.35 -4.07
C HIS A 52 -1.89 -6.28 -3.21
N LEU A 53 -1.19 -5.19 -2.88
CA LEU A 53 -1.77 -4.09 -2.11
C LEU A 53 -2.69 -3.21 -2.96
N ALA A 54 -2.44 -3.10 -4.26
CA ALA A 54 -3.33 -2.45 -5.21
C ALA A 54 -4.67 -3.18 -5.29
N GLU A 55 -4.64 -4.52 -5.42
CA GLU A 55 -5.84 -5.37 -5.38
C GLU A 55 -6.64 -5.17 -4.10
N GLN A 56 -5.98 -5.22 -2.94
CA GLN A 56 -6.65 -5.07 -1.63
C GLN A 56 -7.26 -3.67 -1.43
N SER A 57 -6.67 -2.65 -2.05
CA SER A 57 -7.07 -1.24 -1.91
C SER A 57 -8.02 -0.76 -3.01
N GLY A 58 -8.36 -1.62 -3.97
CA GLY A 58 -9.21 -1.28 -5.11
C GLY A 58 -8.56 -0.35 -6.14
N VAL A 59 -7.23 -0.29 -6.19
CA VAL A 59 -6.49 0.50 -7.17
C VAL A 59 -6.19 -0.38 -8.38
N GLY A 60 -6.75 -0.02 -9.54
CA GLY A 60 -6.66 -0.85 -10.75
C GLY A 60 -5.31 -0.82 -11.46
N ASP A 61 -4.51 0.23 -11.26
CA ASP A 61 -3.18 0.39 -11.85
C ASP A 61 -2.11 0.52 -10.76
N PRO A 62 -1.31 -0.52 -10.49
CA PRO A 62 -0.26 -0.50 -9.48
C PRO A 62 0.84 0.54 -9.76
N SER A 63 1.01 0.98 -11.01
CA SER A 63 2.01 1.98 -11.37
C SER A 63 1.70 3.38 -10.83
N GLN A 64 0.45 3.62 -10.39
CA GLN A 64 0.02 4.88 -9.76
C GLN A 64 0.83 5.22 -8.50
N VAL A 65 1.47 4.25 -7.85
CA VAL A 65 2.31 4.50 -6.66
C VAL A 65 3.56 5.34 -6.96
N LYS A 66 3.90 5.51 -8.24
CA LYS A 66 5.06 6.30 -8.70
C LYS A 66 4.73 7.76 -9.02
N ARG A 67 3.47 8.18 -8.89
CA ARG A 67 3.00 9.53 -9.23
C ARG A 67 3.14 10.52 -8.08
#